data_AF-A0A1G5BA21-F1
#
_entry.id   AF-A0A1G5BA21-F1
#
_cell.length_a   1.000
_cell.length_b   1.000
_cell.length_c   1.000
_cell.angle_alpha   90.00
_cell.angle_beta   90.00
_cell.angle_gamma   90.00
#
_symmetry.space_group_name_H-M   'P 1'
#
loop_
_entity.id
_entity.type
_entity.pdbx_description
1 polymer ?
#
loop_
_entity_poly.entity_id
_entity_poly.type
_entity_poly.pdbx_seq_one_letter_code
_entity_poly.pdbx_strand_id
1 'polypeptide(L)'
;MLVIVILLFLFFAPTLGIFIAYGFGSLLLLSIPIMLLLCGVAGLILWPINKYFDNPNNERKYRAWVDSLFAKSDAKRRRETGDVTTEETNAVIQYFDEHRSFKACPTYLSLSPPQKQTMLKHMYSYNSYSVMVIAKDSERVSQPR
;
A
#
# COMPACT_ATOMS: atom_id res chain seq x y z
N MET A 1 -53.38 -0.74 -48.02
CA MET A 1 -52.30 -1.35 -47.21
C MET A 1 -52.12 -0.69 -45.85
N LEU A 2 -51.98 0.65 -45.76
CA LEU A 2 -51.72 1.35 -44.49
C LEU A 2 -52.73 1.01 -43.36
N VAL A 3 -54.03 0.98 -43.67
CA VAL A 3 -55.10 0.67 -42.71
C VAL A 3 -54.97 -0.76 -42.15
N ILE A 4 -54.58 -1.73 -42.99
CA ILE A 4 -54.41 -3.13 -42.59
C ILE A 4 -53.21 -3.26 -41.64
N VAL A 5 -52.12 -2.52 -41.91
CA VAL A 5 -50.93 -2.50 -41.03
C VAL A 5 -51.26 -1.90 -39.67
N ILE A 6 -52.04 -0.82 -39.61
CA ILE A 6 -52.47 -0.20 -38.36
C ILE A 6 -53.38 -1.14 -37.55
N LEU A 7 -54.32 -1.82 -38.20
CA LEU A 7 -55.20 -2.79 -37.54
C LEU A 7 -54.44 -4.01 -37.00
N LEU A 8 -53.45 -4.52 -37.75
CA LEU A 8 -52.56 -5.57 -37.26
C LEU A 8 -51.74 -5.10 -36.05
N PHE A 9 -51.19 -3.89 -36.10
CA PHE A 9 -50.44 -3.35 -34.95
C PHE A 9 -51.32 -3.21 -33.70
N LEU A 10 -52.56 -2.73 -33.84
CA LEU A 10 -53.50 -2.60 -32.73
C LEU A 10 -53.92 -3.95 -32.12
N PHE A 11 -54.01 -5.01 -32.93
CA PHE A 11 -54.35 -6.35 -32.45
C PHE A 11 -53.16 -7.10 -31.83
N PHE A 12 -51.95 -6.94 -32.38
CA PHE A 12 -50.77 -7.70 -31.95
C PHE A 12 -49.91 -6.97 -30.90
N ALA A 13 -49.93 -5.65 -30.81
CA ALA A 13 -49.17 -4.90 -29.81
C ALA A 13 -49.56 -5.23 -28.34
N PRO A 14 -50.85 -5.30 -27.95
CA PRO A 14 -51.22 -5.60 -26.57
C PRO A 14 -50.92 -7.05 -26.17
N THR A 15 -51.08 -8.01 -27.09
CA THR A 15 -50.76 -9.42 -26.83
C THR A 15 -49.26 -9.65 -26.68
N LEU A 16 -48.44 -8.99 -27.51
CA LEU A 16 -46.98 -9.03 -27.40
C LEU A 16 -46.49 -8.42 -26.08
N GLY A 17 -47.06 -7.27 -25.66
CA GLY A 17 -46.71 -6.61 -24.41
C GLY A 17 -46.99 -7.48 -23.17
N ILE A 18 -48.13 -8.18 -23.17
CA ILE A 18 -48.49 -9.12 -22.09
C ILE A 18 -47.52 -10.30 -22.06
N PHE A 19 -47.19 -10.91 -23.20
CA PHE A 19 -46.23 -12.01 -23.28
C PHE A 19 -44.83 -11.62 -22.75
N ILE A 20 -44.35 -10.43 -23.09
CA ILE A 20 -43.06 -9.91 -22.60
C ILE A 20 -43.14 -9.66 -21.09
N ALA A 21 -44.22 -9.06 -20.58
CA ALA A 21 -44.40 -8.80 -19.15
C ALA A 21 -44.44 -10.10 -18.31
N TYR A 22 -45.13 -11.14 -18.77
CA TYR A 22 -45.14 -12.45 -18.11
C TYR A 22 -43.78 -13.16 -18.20
N GLY A 23 -43.10 -13.06 -19.35
CA GLY A 23 -41.73 -13.58 -19.52
C GLY A 23 -40.75 -12.96 -18.52
N PHE A 24 -40.71 -11.63 -18.42
CA PHE A 24 -39.85 -10.94 -17.46
C PHE A 24 -40.28 -11.15 -16.00
N GLY A 25 -41.58 -11.17 -15.72
CA GLY A 25 -42.09 -11.44 -14.37
C GLY A 25 -41.72 -12.82 -13.86
N SER A 26 -41.78 -13.85 -14.72
CA SER A 26 -41.40 -15.22 -14.37
C SER A 26 -39.88 -15.38 -14.14
N LEU A 27 -39.05 -14.68 -14.92
CA LEU A 27 -37.60 -14.65 -14.72
C LEU A 27 -37.19 -13.95 -13.41
N LEU A 28 -37.89 -12.88 -13.03
CA LEU A 28 -37.67 -12.21 -11.74
C LEU A 28 -38.12 -13.08 -10.56
N LEU A 29 -39.24 -13.80 -10.69
CA LEU A 29 -39.71 -14.74 -9.67
C LEU A 29 -38.74 -15.91 -9.45
N LEU A 30 -38.08 -16.39 -10.51
CA LEU A 30 -37.06 -17.44 -10.44
C LEU A 30 -35.71 -16.96 -9.90
N SER A 31 -35.37 -15.68 -10.07
CA SER A 31 -34.09 -15.15 -9.59
C SER A 31 -34.07 -14.89 -8.07
N ILE A 32 -35.22 -14.59 -7.46
CA ILE A 32 -35.36 -14.38 -6.01
C ILE A 32 -34.85 -15.59 -5.19
N PRO A 33 -35.29 -16.84 -5.42
CA PRO A 33 -34.81 -17.98 -4.64
C PRO A 33 -33.32 -18.27 -4.90
N ILE A 34 -32.82 -18.03 -6.12
CA ILE A 34 -31.40 -18.19 -6.45
C ILE A 34 -30.56 -17.17 -5.67
N MET A 35 -31.00 -15.91 -5.62
CA MET A 35 -30.32 -14.85 -4.85
C MET A 35 -30.33 -15.16 -3.35
N LEU A 36 -31.45 -15.62 -2.81
CA LEU A 36 -31.52 -16.04 -1.40
C LEU A 36 -30.59 -17.21 -1.09
N LEU A 37 -30.49 -18.19 -2.00
CA LEU A 37 -29.56 -19.31 -1.86
C LEU A 37 -28.10 -18.85 -1.90
N LEU A 38 -27.75 -17.96 -2.83
CA LEU A 38 -26.41 -17.37 -2.90
C LEU A 38 -26.07 -16.53 -1.66
N CYS A 39 -27.01 -15.74 -1.15
CA CYS A 39 -26.84 -14.99 0.11
C CYS A 39 -26.66 -15.94 1.30
N GLY A 40 -27.42 -17.03 1.37
CA GLY A 40 -27.27 -18.05 2.41
C GLY A 40 -25.90 -18.71 2.39
N VAL A 41 -25.41 -19.10 1.20
CA VAL A 41 -24.07 -19.68 1.01
C VAL A 41 -22.98 -18.67 1.39
N ALA A 42 -23.10 -17.42 0.94
CA ALA A 42 -22.16 -16.36 1.31
C ALA A 42 -22.11 -16.13 2.83
N GLY A 43 -23.27 -16.16 3.51
CA GLY A 43 -23.35 -16.05 4.96
C GLY A 43 -22.65 -17.20 5.69
N LEU A 44 -22.81 -18.44 5.21
CA LEU A 44 -22.13 -19.61 5.77
C LEU A 44 -20.60 -19.56 5.62
N ILE A 45 -20.10 -18.93 4.56
CA ILE A 45 -18.66 -18.73 4.34
C ILE A 45 -18.14 -17.56 5.18
N LEU A 46 -18.90 -16.47 5.30
CA LEU A 46 -18.50 -15.28 6.04
C LEU A 46 -18.51 -15.49 7.55
N TRP A 47 -19.41 -16.32 8.10
CA TRP A 47 -19.46 -16.60 9.53
C TRP A 47 -18.12 -17.14 10.10
N PRO A 48 -17.52 -18.24 9.60
CA PRO A 48 -16.27 -18.74 10.14
C PRO A 48 -15.12 -17.74 9.97
N ILE A 49 -15.12 -16.95 8.89
CA ILE A 49 -14.14 -15.87 8.67
C ILE A 49 -14.31 -14.79 9.74
N ASN A 50 -15.53 -14.31 9.96
CA ASN A 50 -15.81 -13.30 10.99
C ASN A 50 -15.40 -13.81 12.37
N LYS A 51 -15.74 -15.06 12.71
CA LYS A 51 -15.37 -15.70 13.98
C LYS A 51 -13.85 -15.89 14.13
N TYR A 52 -13.14 -16.08 13.02
CA TYR A 52 -11.68 -16.18 13.02
C TYR A 52 -11.03 -14.82 13.34
N PHE A 53 -11.58 -13.73 12.79
CA PHE A 53 -11.09 -12.36 13.02
C PHE A 53 -11.60 -11.72 14.32
N ASP A 54 -12.71 -12.19 14.88
CA ASP A 54 -13.23 -11.78 16.20
C ASP A 54 -12.26 -12.15 17.35
N ASN A 55 -11.29 -13.04 17.10
CA ASN A 55 -10.25 -13.36 18.07
C ASN A 55 -9.10 -12.32 18.00
N PRO A 56 -8.87 -11.50 19.04
CA PRO A 56 -7.85 -10.45 19.04
C PRO A 56 -6.41 -10.99 18.91
N ASN A 57 -6.19 -12.29 19.13
CA ASN A 57 -4.89 -12.92 18.87
C ASN A 57 -4.65 -13.16 17.37
N ASN A 58 -5.69 -13.48 16.62
CA ASN A 58 -5.60 -13.73 15.18
C ASN A 58 -5.47 -12.43 14.40
N GLU A 59 -6.15 -11.36 14.84
CA GLU A 59 -6.00 -10.03 14.26
C GLU A 59 -4.55 -9.53 14.37
N ARG A 60 -3.92 -9.69 15.55
CA ARG A 60 -2.51 -9.33 15.76
C ARG A 60 -1.56 -10.15 14.88
N LYS A 61 -1.79 -11.47 14.76
CA LYS A 61 -0.99 -12.32 13.88
C LYS A 61 -1.14 -11.93 12.41
N TYR A 62 -2.35 -11.60 11.98
CA TYR A 62 -2.62 -11.13 10.63
C TYR A 62 -1.90 -9.81 10.37
N ARG A 63 -2.05 -8.81 11.26
CA ARG A 63 -1.34 -7.52 11.15
C ARG A 63 0.17 -7.71 11.10
N ALA A 64 0.75 -8.49 12.01
CA ALA A 64 2.19 -8.78 12.02
C ALA A 64 2.68 -9.47 10.74
N TRP A 65 1.88 -10.40 10.19
CA TRP A 65 2.21 -11.04 8.92
C TRP A 65 2.15 -10.05 7.76
N VAL A 66 1.10 -9.23 7.68
CA VAL A 66 0.97 -8.16 6.68
C VAL A 66 2.12 -7.18 6.77
N ASP A 67 2.46 -6.71 7.98
CA ASP A 67 3.58 -5.82 8.23
C ASP A 67 4.91 -6.45 7.82
N SER A 68 5.09 -7.76 8.02
CA SER A 68 6.31 -8.46 7.57
C SER A 68 6.44 -8.53 6.05
N LEU A 69 5.32 -8.64 5.32
CA LEU A 69 5.30 -8.63 3.86
C LEU A 69 5.69 -7.25 3.34
N PHE A 70 5.10 -6.19 3.91
CA PHE A 70 5.39 -4.82 3.53
C PHE A 70 6.79 -4.39 3.94
N ALA A 71 7.28 -4.78 5.12
CA ALA A 71 8.65 -4.51 5.55
C ALA A 71 9.68 -5.11 4.58
N LYS A 72 9.41 -6.31 4.05
CA LYS A 72 10.29 -6.97 3.07
C LYS A 72 10.23 -6.29 1.71
N SER A 73 9.04 -5.90 1.24
CA SER A 73 8.90 -5.17 -0.02
C SER A 73 9.51 -3.77 0.06
N ASP A 74 9.33 -3.07 1.17
CA ASP A 74 9.87 -1.74 1.40
C ASP A 74 11.39 -1.77 1.56
N ALA A 75 11.95 -2.77 2.26
CA ALA A 75 13.38 -2.98 2.31
C ALA A 75 13.97 -3.23 0.92
N LYS A 76 13.28 -4.01 0.08
CA LYS A 76 13.71 -4.25 -1.31
C LYS A 76 13.64 -2.96 -2.14
N ARG A 77 12.52 -2.24 -2.07
CA ARG A 77 12.32 -0.97 -2.76
C ARG A 77 13.39 0.07 -2.39
N ARG A 78 13.67 0.25 -1.10
CA ARG A 78 14.71 1.20 -0.61
C ARG A 78 16.11 0.86 -1.14
N ARG A 79 16.44 -0.43 -1.21
CA ARG A 79 17.71 -0.90 -1.79
C ARG A 79 17.82 -0.61 -3.27
N GLU A 80 16.71 -0.64 -4.01
CA GLU A 80 16.65 -0.32 -5.44
C GLU A 80 16.69 1.19 -5.69
N THR A 81 15.96 1.98 -4.89
CA THR A 81 15.94 3.45 -5.01
C THR A 81 17.16 4.14 -4.41
N GLY A 82 17.97 3.43 -3.61
CA GLY A 82 19.10 4.02 -2.91
C GLY A 82 18.71 4.87 -1.70
N ASP A 83 17.50 4.67 -1.17
CA ASP A 83 17.00 5.39 0.00
C ASP A 83 17.59 4.78 1.27
N VAL A 84 17.97 5.63 2.22
CA VAL A 84 18.71 5.25 3.43
C VAL A 84 17.96 5.79 4.63
N THR A 85 17.75 4.96 5.63
CA THR A 85 17.00 5.37 6.81
C THR A 85 17.83 6.32 7.70
N THR A 86 17.13 7.13 8.50
CA THR A 86 17.76 8.02 9.48
C THR A 86 18.58 7.25 10.51
N GLU A 87 18.11 6.07 10.92
CA GLU A 87 18.81 5.19 11.87
C GLU A 87 20.14 4.68 11.30
N GLU A 88 20.13 4.18 10.06
CA GLU A 88 21.34 3.76 9.36
C GLU A 88 22.32 4.93 9.19
N THR A 89 21.80 6.13 8.90
CA THR A 89 22.60 7.35 8.76
C THR A 89 23.25 7.75 10.08
N ASN A 90 22.48 7.77 11.19
CA ASN A 90 22.99 8.13 12.50
C ASN A 90 24.05 7.14 12.99
N ALA A 91 23.84 5.84 12.78
CA ALA A 91 24.82 4.82 13.14
C ALA A 91 26.15 5.00 12.36
N VAL A 92 26.06 5.35 11.08
CA VAL A 92 27.23 5.60 10.24
C VAL A 92 27.96 6.89 10.63
N ILE A 93 27.23 7.97 10.97
CA ILE A 93 27.82 9.22 11.49
C ILE A 93 28.53 8.98 12.81
N GLN A 94 27.87 8.32 13.76
CA GLN A 94 28.44 8.05 15.08
C GLN A 94 29.73 7.23 14.96
N TYR A 95 29.72 6.19 14.12
CA TYR A 95 30.92 5.39 13.87
C TYR A 95 32.05 6.24 13.28
N PHE A 96 31.72 7.17 12.38
CA PHE A 96 32.69 8.06 11.76
C PHE A 96 33.24 9.11 12.72
N ASP A 97 32.44 9.64 13.63
CA ASP A 97 32.93 10.56 14.65
C ASP A 97 33.96 9.88 15.56
N GLU A 98 33.75 8.60 15.86
CA GLU A 98 34.65 7.82 16.70
C GLU A 98 35.93 7.36 15.96
N HIS A 99 35.79 6.82 14.74
CA HIS A 99 36.89 6.15 14.03
C HIS A 99 37.47 6.95 12.85
N ARG A 100 36.86 8.10 12.50
CA ARG A 100 37.20 8.94 11.33
C ARG A 100 37.26 8.17 10.01
N SER A 101 36.53 7.05 9.90
CA SER A 101 36.54 6.18 8.72
C SER A 101 35.25 5.36 8.60
N PHE A 102 34.74 5.22 7.38
CA PHE A 102 33.58 4.38 7.06
C PHE A 102 33.95 2.98 6.59
N LYS A 103 35.25 2.71 6.33
CA LYS A 103 35.70 1.48 5.64
C LYS A 103 35.35 0.19 6.39
N ALA A 104 35.26 0.28 7.72
CA ALA A 104 34.97 -0.87 8.59
C ALA A 104 33.59 -0.79 9.27
N CYS A 105 32.77 0.22 8.96
CA CYS A 105 31.46 0.37 9.59
C CYS A 105 30.52 -0.76 9.13
N PRO A 106 30.03 -1.62 10.04
CA PRO A 106 29.17 -2.74 9.68
C PRO A 106 27.90 -2.31 8.94
N THR A 107 27.29 -1.21 9.40
CA THR A 107 26.09 -0.61 8.79
C THR A 107 26.37 -0.19 7.36
N TYR A 108 27.45 0.55 7.11
CA TYR A 108 27.83 1.00 5.76
C TYR A 108 28.12 -0.18 4.82
N LEU A 109 28.80 -1.22 5.30
CA LEU A 109 29.14 -2.40 4.50
C LEU A 109 27.90 -3.15 4.02
N SER A 110 26.85 -3.20 4.84
CA SER A 110 25.57 -3.89 4.57
C SER A 110 24.66 -3.21 3.54
N LEU A 111 24.93 -1.93 3.20
CA LEU A 111 24.14 -1.16 2.25
C LEU A 111 24.32 -1.62 0.80
N SER A 112 23.27 -1.45 -0.02
CA SER A 112 23.36 -1.67 -1.47
C SER A 112 24.23 -0.60 -2.15
N PRO A 113 24.74 -0.83 -3.37
CA PRO A 113 25.52 0.18 -4.10
C PRO A 113 24.87 1.58 -4.23
N PRO A 114 23.59 1.72 -4.61
CA PRO A 114 22.95 3.04 -4.66
C PRO A 114 22.78 3.67 -3.27
N GLN A 115 22.50 2.86 -2.23
CA GLN A 115 22.44 3.35 -0.84
C GLN A 115 23.80 3.85 -0.33
N LYS A 116 24.90 3.18 -0.70
CA LYS A 116 26.26 3.64 -0.40
C LYS A 116 26.53 5.00 -1.03
N GLN A 117 26.09 5.23 -2.27
CA GLN A 117 26.24 6.52 -2.94
C GLN A 117 25.44 7.62 -2.23
N THR A 118 24.20 7.34 -1.85
CA THR A 118 23.37 8.27 -1.06
C THR A 118 24.03 8.57 0.29
N MET A 119 24.48 7.53 1.01
CA MET A 119 25.18 7.69 2.29
C MET A 119 26.44 8.56 2.15
N LEU A 120 27.26 8.32 1.11
CA LEU A 120 28.45 9.15 0.86
C LEU A 120 28.10 10.63 0.63
N LYS A 121 27.00 10.93 -0.08
CA LYS A 121 26.51 12.31 -0.23
C LYS A 121 26.11 12.92 1.12
N HIS A 122 25.39 12.18 1.95
CA HIS A 122 25.04 12.62 3.31
C HIS A 122 26.29 12.90 4.15
N MET A 123 27.31 12.04 4.08
CA MET A 123 28.54 12.21 4.85
C MET A 123 29.38 13.39 4.38
N TYR A 124 29.44 13.64 3.07
CA TYR A 124 30.11 14.81 2.52
C TYR A 124 29.44 16.10 2.98
N SER A 125 28.10 16.13 2.92
CA SER A 125 27.30 17.24 3.44
C SER A 125 27.54 17.45 4.94
N TYR A 126 27.45 16.38 5.74
CA TYR A 126 27.69 16.42 7.18
C TYR A 126 29.06 16.99 7.54
N ASN A 127 30.13 16.50 6.90
CA ASN A 127 31.49 16.98 7.15
C ASN A 127 31.67 18.46 6.76
N SER A 128 31.03 18.90 5.67
CA SER A 128 31.04 20.31 5.27
C SER A 128 30.34 21.20 6.31
N TYR A 129 29.18 20.76 6.80
CA TYR A 129 28.45 21.48 7.85
C TYR A 129 29.21 21.50 9.18
N SER A 130 29.79 20.37 9.61
CA SER A 130 30.54 20.30 10.87
C SER A 130 31.76 21.22 10.85
N VAL A 131 32.51 21.26 9.75
CA VAL A 131 33.65 22.19 9.58
C VAL A 131 33.20 23.65 9.63
N MET A 132 32.10 23.98 8.94
CA MET A 132 31.57 25.35 8.96
C MET A 132 31.14 25.80 10.36
N VAL A 133 30.50 24.92 11.14
CA VAL A 133 30.07 25.23 12.51
C VAL A 133 31.28 25.44 13.42
N ILE A 134 32.28 24.54 13.35
CA ILE A 134 33.51 24.65 14.13
C ILE A 134 34.25 25.97 13.82
N ALA A 135 34.34 26.36 12.54
CA ALA A 135 34.97 27.61 12.15
C ALA A 135 34.24 28.84 12.71
N LYS A 136 32.90 28.88 12.63
CA LYS A 136 32.09 29.97 13.18
C LYS A 136 32.19 30.11 14.69
N ASP A 137 32.24 28.98 15.40
CA ASP A 137 32.40 29.00 16.86
C ASP A 137 33.80 29.47 17.25
N SER A 138 34.83 29.07 16.51
CA SER A 138 36.20 29.57 16.71
C SER A 138 36.29 31.09 16.51
N GLU A 139 35.64 31.64 15.48
CA GLU A 139 35.60 33.08 15.21
C GLU A 139 34.88 33.88 16.32
N ARG A 140 33.78 33.35 16.87
CA ARG A 140 33.09 33.99 18.02
C ARG A 140 33.95 34.05 19.28
N VAL A 141 34.77 33.03 19.52
CA VAL A 141 35.64 32.97 20.72
C VAL A 141 36.85 33.91 20.58
N SER A 142 37.24 34.28 19.37
CA SER A 142 38.44 35.08 19.09
C SER A 142 38.19 36.58 18.91
N GLN A 143 36.94 37.06 19.03
CA GLN A 143 36.66 38.49 19.14
C GLN A 143 36.87 38.97 20.59
N PRO A 144 37.86 39.85 20.87
CA PRO A 144 37.93 40.52 22.17
C PRO A 144 36.72 41.46 22.32
N ARG A 145 36.10 41.43 23.50
CA ARG A 145 35.06 42.39 23.90
C ARG A 145 35.61 43.81 23.95
#